data_AF-A0AAV9S5G3-F1
#
_entry.id   AF-A0AAV9S5G3-F1
#
_cell.length_a   1.000
_cell.length_b   1.000
_cell.length_c   1.000
_cell.angle_alpha   90.00
_cell.angle_beta   90.00
_cell.angle_gamma   90.00
#
_symmetry.space_group_name_H-M   'P 1'
#
loop_
_entity.id
_entity.type
_entity.pdbx_description
1 polymer ?
#
loop_
_entity_poly.entity_id
_entity_poly.type
_entity_poly.pdbx_seq_one_letter_code
_entity_poly.pdbx_strand_id
1 'polypeptide(L)'
;MANRTSKTIFLLRNTMEAVPATCLGDVRSVALKACVIGIDEGQFFPDTVEFCEEMANLGKTVIVAALDGTFQRKPFGNILNLVPLAESVVKLHAVCMQCYKEAAYTKRIGTEKEVEVIGGADKYQAVCRKCYGGLAVDKENSSSCGNETPQHILMGRLADPNVPRKLFSPLHL
;
A
#
# COMPACT_ATOMS: atom_id res chain seq x y z
N MET A 1 1.59 -19.26 -20.28
CA MET A 1 2.66 -18.41 -20.85
C MET A 1 2.02 -17.06 -21.19
N ALA A 2 1.83 -16.19 -20.19
CA ALA A 2 1.08 -14.94 -20.33
C ALA A 2 2.07 -13.77 -20.43
N ASN A 3 1.99 -13.04 -21.52
CA ASN A 3 2.82 -11.87 -21.82
C ASN A 3 2.40 -10.73 -20.86
N ARG A 4 3.29 -10.35 -19.94
CA ARG A 4 2.94 -9.65 -18.68
C ARG A 4 3.35 -8.17 -18.69
N THR A 5 3.08 -7.47 -19.80
CA THR A 5 3.50 -6.07 -20.06
C THR A 5 2.38 -5.04 -19.92
N SER A 6 1.23 -5.42 -19.38
CA SER A 6 -0.01 -4.65 -19.47
C SER A 6 -0.47 -4.12 -18.10
N LYS A 7 -0.35 -2.79 -17.88
CA LYS A 7 -0.84 -2.06 -16.68
C LYS A 7 -2.24 -1.53 -16.94
N THR A 8 -3.12 -1.65 -15.97
CA THR A 8 -4.57 -1.73 -16.21
C THR A 8 -5.32 -0.43 -15.86
N ILE A 9 -6.20 0.04 -16.74
CA ILE A 9 -7.09 1.19 -16.52
C ILE A 9 -8.55 0.72 -16.46
N PHE A 10 -9.27 1.12 -15.41
CA PHE A 10 -10.69 0.82 -15.21
C PHE A 10 -11.56 2.02 -15.59
N LEU A 11 -12.61 1.80 -16.38
CA LEU A 11 -13.55 2.87 -16.77
C LEU A 11 -14.96 2.44 -16.33
N LEU A 12 -15.54 3.13 -15.34
CA LEU A 12 -16.80 2.70 -14.72
C LEU A 12 -17.99 3.54 -15.22
N ARG A 13 -18.78 2.95 -16.11
CA ARG A 13 -20.23 3.25 -16.24
C ARG A 13 -21.06 2.10 -16.83
N ASN A 14 -20.40 1.15 -17.50
CA ASN A 14 -20.82 -0.23 -17.75
C ASN A 14 -19.56 -1.09 -17.51
N THR A 15 -19.67 -2.39 -17.28
CA THR A 15 -18.51 -3.30 -17.17
C THR A 15 -17.65 -3.23 -18.43
N MET A 16 -16.69 -2.31 -18.46
CA MET A 16 -15.72 -2.19 -19.52
C MET A 16 -14.51 -3.06 -19.17
N GLU A 17 -14.02 -3.78 -20.17
CA GLU A 17 -12.74 -4.47 -20.03
C GLU A 17 -11.65 -3.45 -19.74
N ALA A 18 -10.75 -3.87 -18.88
CA ALA A 18 -9.70 -3.04 -18.38
C ALA A 18 -8.63 -2.86 -19.47
N VAL A 19 -8.28 -1.62 -19.80
CA VAL A 19 -7.44 -1.33 -20.96
C VAL A 19 -5.98 -1.29 -20.52
N PRO A 20 -5.09 -2.10 -21.13
CA PRO A 20 -3.69 -2.03 -20.82
C PRO A 20 -3.02 -0.83 -21.48
N ALA A 21 -2.15 -0.15 -20.76
CA ALA A 21 -1.42 1.00 -21.29
C ALA A 21 0.03 1.04 -20.80
N THR A 22 0.87 1.70 -21.58
CA THR A 22 2.23 2.14 -21.19
C THR A 22 2.28 3.65 -20.96
N CYS A 23 1.41 4.39 -21.62
CA CYS A 23 1.22 5.83 -21.53
C CYS A 23 -0.29 6.09 -21.44
N LEU A 24 -0.75 6.96 -20.53
CA LEU A 24 -2.18 7.22 -20.36
C LEU A 24 -2.75 8.02 -21.54
N GLY A 25 -1.92 8.80 -22.22
CA GLY A 25 -2.27 9.48 -23.47
C GLY A 25 -2.84 8.54 -24.54
N ASP A 26 -2.36 7.29 -24.61
CA ASP A 26 -2.81 6.31 -25.60
C ASP A 26 -4.30 5.93 -25.43
N VAL A 27 -4.80 6.00 -24.20
CA VAL A 27 -6.20 5.66 -23.87
C VAL A 27 -7.08 6.90 -23.67
N ARG A 28 -6.54 8.10 -23.92
CA ARG A 28 -7.24 9.37 -23.69
C ARG A 28 -8.62 9.41 -24.36
N SER A 29 -8.72 8.95 -25.60
CA SER A 29 -9.98 8.93 -26.34
C SER A 29 -11.07 8.04 -25.69
N VAL A 30 -10.65 6.98 -24.99
CA VAL A 30 -11.54 6.08 -24.26
C VAL A 30 -11.91 6.72 -22.91
N ALA A 31 -10.92 7.27 -22.19
CA ALA A 31 -11.13 7.97 -20.92
C ALA A 31 -12.09 9.16 -21.05
N LEU A 32 -12.05 9.88 -22.17
CA LEU A 32 -12.97 10.98 -22.47
C LEU A 32 -14.45 10.56 -22.47
N LYS A 33 -14.76 9.30 -22.79
CA LYS A 33 -16.13 8.76 -22.82
C LYS A 33 -16.61 8.28 -21.44
N ALA A 34 -15.71 8.16 -20.47
CA ALA A 34 -16.03 7.71 -19.12
C ALA A 34 -16.28 8.87 -18.15
N CYS A 35 -17.05 8.61 -17.10
CA CYS A 35 -17.26 9.55 -15.99
C CYS A 35 -16.28 9.30 -14.85
N VAL A 36 -15.89 8.04 -14.65
CA VAL A 36 -14.96 7.61 -13.61
C VAL A 36 -13.82 6.84 -14.26
N ILE A 37 -12.59 7.20 -13.89
CA ILE A 37 -11.35 6.60 -14.39
C ILE A 37 -10.57 6.05 -13.19
N GLY A 38 -10.26 4.77 -13.21
CA GLY A 38 -9.36 4.10 -12.28
C GLY A 38 -8.03 3.80 -12.95
N ILE A 39 -6.93 4.20 -12.34
CA ILE A 39 -5.56 3.93 -12.79
C ILE A 39 -4.91 3.01 -11.77
N ASP A 40 -4.58 1.79 -12.18
CA ASP A 40 -3.84 0.84 -11.34
C ASP A 40 -2.34 0.94 -11.61
N GLU A 41 -1.53 0.76 -10.56
CA GLU A 41 -0.07 0.86 -10.60
C GLU A 41 0.44 2.20 -11.19
N GLY A 42 -0.19 3.31 -10.80
CA GLY A 42 0.02 4.66 -11.33
C GLY A 42 1.47 5.13 -11.35
N GLN A 43 2.32 4.66 -10.43
CA GLN A 43 3.73 5.06 -10.33
C GLN A 43 4.58 4.77 -11.58
N PHE A 44 4.04 3.95 -12.49
CA PHE A 44 4.70 3.52 -13.70
C PHE A 44 4.36 4.33 -14.95
N PHE A 45 3.34 5.18 -14.91
CA PHE A 45 2.99 5.99 -16.07
C PHE A 45 3.71 7.35 -15.96
N PRO A 46 4.57 7.70 -16.92
CA PRO A 46 5.32 8.95 -16.86
C PRO A 46 4.40 10.18 -16.96
N ASP A 47 3.24 10.03 -17.57
CA ASP A 47 2.24 11.07 -17.81
C ASP A 47 1.07 11.06 -16.81
N THR A 48 1.22 10.34 -15.68
CA THR A 48 0.14 10.21 -14.66
C THR A 48 -0.36 11.57 -14.19
N VAL A 49 0.55 12.49 -13.89
CA VAL A 49 0.22 13.76 -13.25
C VAL A 49 -0.57 14.63 -14.22
N GLU A 50 -0.05 14.83 -15.42
CA GLU A 50 -0.67 15.63 -16.47
C GLU A 50 -2.05 15.06 -16.86
N PHE A 51 -2.14 13.74 -17.00
CA PHE A 51 -3.39 13.08 -17.36
C PHE A 51 -4.46 13.21 -16.28
N CYS A 52 -4.10 12.99 -15.01
CA CYS A 52 -5.06 13.09 -13.90
C CYS A 52 -5.61 14.51 -13.77
N GLU A 53 -4.72 15.52 -13.83
CA GLU A 53 -5.10 16.92 -13.75
C GLU A 53 -6.01 17.32 -14.93
N GLU A 54 -5.68 16.91 -16.15
CA GLU A 54 -6.51 17.17 -17.32
C GLU A 54 -7.92 16.55 -17.16
N MET A 55 -7.97 15.26 -16.80
CA MET A 55 -9.24 14.53 -16.71
C MET A 55 -10.12 15.05 -15.56
N ALA A 56 -9.52 15.40 -14.42
CA ALA A 56 -10.24 15.99 -13.29
C ALA A 56 -10.82 17.36 -13.65
N ASN A 57 -10.05 18.23 -14.31
CA ASN A 57 -10.53 19.53 -14.79
C ASN A 57 -11.64 19.43 -15.85
N LEU A 58 -11.72 18.31 -16.57
CA LEU A 58 -12.83 17.98 -17.47
C LEU A 58 -14.07 17.44 -16.73
N GLY A 59 -14.08 17.46 -15.40
CA GLY A 59 -15.20 17.04 -14.55
C GLY A 59 -15.30 15.53 -14.35
N LYS A 60 -14.21 14.78 -14.56
CA LYS A 60 -14.17 13.33 -14.34
C LYS A 60 -13.68 13.01 -12.94
N THR A 61 -14.17 11.91 -12.37
CA THR A 61 -13.59 11.35 -11.13
C THR A 61 -12.41 10.45 -11.49
N VAL A 62 -11.21 10.78 -11.02
CA VAL A 62 -10.00 9.99 -11.24
C VAL A 62 -9.57 9.35 -9.92
N ILE A 63 -9.36 8.03 -9.93
CA ILE A 63 -8.91 7.26 -8.77
C ILE A 63 -7.60 6.58 -9.15
N VAL A 64 -6.53 6.87 -8.41
CA VAL A 64 -5.19 6.32 -8.69
C VAL A 64 -4.76 5.41 -7.54
N ALA A 65 -4.50 4.15 -7.86
CA ALA A 65 -3.80 3.22 -6.98
C ALA A 65 -2.33 3.18 -7.39
N ALA A 66 -1.43 3.46 -6.44
CA ALA A 66 0.00 3.49 -6.72
C ALA A 66 0.86 3.28 -5.49
N LEU A 67 2.11 2.88 -5.72
CA LEU A 67 3.15 2.82 -4.68
C LEU A 67 3.73 4.22 -4.43
N ASP A 68 3.70 4.69 -3.18
CA ASP A 68 4.27 5.97 -2.79
C ASP A 68 5.82 5.95 -2.76
N GLY A 69 6.41 4.77 -2.59
CA GLY A 69 7.85 4.61 -2.53
C GLY A 69 8.39 3.31 -3.13
N THR A 70 9.63 3.39 -3.61
CA THR A 70 10.41 2.26 -4.12
C THR A 70 10.88 1.33 -2.99
N PHE A 71 11.51 0.21 -3.33
CA PHE A 71 12.13 -0.70 -2.35
C PHE A 71 13.20 -0.03 -1.47
N GLN A 72 13.72 1.14 -1.89
CA GLN A 72 14.69 1.96 -1.14
C GLN A 72 14.00 3.03 -0.26
N ARG A 73 12.66 3.07 -0.23
CA ARG A 73 11.85 4.10 0.44
C ARG A 73 12.10 5.51 -0.10
N LYS A 74 12.43 5.62 -1.39
CA LYS A 74 12.47 6.88 -2.14
C LYS A 74 11.15 7.05 -2.91
N PRO A 75 10.71 8.29 -3.23
CA PRO A 75 9.56 8.52 -4.10
C PRO A 75 9.61 7.63 -5.35
N PHE A 76 8.48 7.02 -5.73
CA PHE A 76 8.38 6.20 -6.94
C PHE A 76 7.86 7.05 -8.11
N GLY A 77 8.72 7.30 -9.09
CA GLY A 77 8.36 8.10 -10.26
C GLY A 77 7.91 9.51 -9.85
N ASN A 78 6.86 10.01 -10.50
CA ASN A 78 6.25 11.31 -10.23
C ASN A 78 4.97 11.23 -9.39
N ILE A 79 4.64 10.06 -8.82
CA ILE A 79 3.32 9.83 -8.20
C ILE A 79 3.02 10.81 -7.05
N LEU A 80 4.04 11.20 -6.28
CA LEU A 80 3.86 12.12 -5.15
C LEU A 80 3.51 13.54 -5.61
N ASN A 81 3.70 13.88 -6.88
CA ASN A 81 3.28 15.17 -7.42
C ASN A 81 1.74 15.26 -7.57
N LEU A 82 1.01 14.15 -7.48
CA LEU A 82 -0.47 14.17 -7.39
C LEU A 82 -0.97 14.64 -6.02
N VAL A 83 -0.18 14.48 -4.94
CA VAL A 83 -0.61 14.82 -3.58
C VAL A 83 -1.13 16.26 -3.44
N PRO A 84 -0.47 17.31 -3.98
CA PRO A 84 -1.00 18.67 -3.92
C PRO A 84 -2.21 18.92 -4.84
N LEU A 85 -2.48 18.03 -5.81
CA LEU A 85 -3.58 18.16 -6.77
C LEU A 85 -4.82 17.37 -6.34
N ALA A 86 -4.63 16.31 -5.55
CA ALA A 86 -5.69 15.39 -5.17
C ALA A 86 -6.57 15.93 -4.04
N GLU A 87 -7.89 15.74 -4.17
CA GLU A 87 -8.86 16.06 -3.11
C GLU A 87 -8.78 15.07 -1.94
N SER A 88 -8.31 13.84 -2.17
CA SER A 88 -8.18 12.80 -1.15
C SER A 88 -6.96 11.93 -1.38
N VAL A 89 -6.19 11.70 -0.31
CA VAL A 89 -5.02 10.82 -0.32
C VAL A 89 -5.10 9.90 0.89
N VAL A 90 -5.06 8.59 0.65
CA VAL A 90 -5.04 7.56 1.69
C VAL A 90 -3.84 6.66 1.48
N LYS A 91 -3.01 6.50 2.51
CA LYS A 91 -1.94 5.52 2.51
C LYS A 91 -2.38 4.24 3.22
N LEU A 92 -2.49 3.16 2.46
CA LEU A 92 -2.85 1.85 2.97
C LEU A 92 -1.66 1.17 3.66
N HIS A 93 -1.98 0.27 4.58
CA HIS A 93 -1.01 -0.55 5.31
C HIS A 93 -1.25 -2.03 5.03
N ALA A 94 -0.16 -2.78 4.93
CA ALA A 94 -0.19 -4.24 4.80
C ALA A 94 0.15 -4.91 6.14
N VAL A 95 0.22 -6.24 6.15
CA VAL A 95 0.76 -7.02 7.28
C VAL A 95 2.24 -7.31 7.03
N CYS A 96 3.08 -7.05 8.02
CA CYS A 96 4.51 -7.32 7.98
C CYS A 96 4.77 -8.82 7.89
N MET A 97 5.46 -9.24 6.84
CA MET A 97 5.76 -10.66 6.58
C MET A 97 6.83 -11.24 7.54
N GLN A 98 7.45 -10.42 8.39
CA GLN A 98 8.48 -10.85 9.34
C GLN A 98 8.00 -10.88 10.80
N CYS A 99 7.22 -9.88 11.23
CA CYS A 99 6.76 -9.76 12.62
C CYS A 99 5.25 -9.61 12.78
N TYR A 100 4.48 -9.72 11.70
CA TYR A 100 3.01 -9.72 11.69
C TYR A 100 2.31 -8.44 12.20
N LYS A 101 3.06 -7.36 12.43
CA LYS A 101 2.55 -6.01 12.72
C LYS A 101 2.21 -5.25 11.44
N GLU A 102 1.67 -4.05 11.54
CA GLU A 102 1.44 -3.18 10.38
C GLU A 102 2.74 -2.91 9.59
N ALA A 103 2.64 -3.02 8.27
CA ALA A 103 3.70 -2.79 7.31
C ALA A 103 3.36 -1.60 6.41
N ALA A 104 4.31 -0.69 6.29
CA ALA A 104 4.18 0.54 5.50
C ALA A 104 5.20 0.62 4.36
N TYR A 105 6.05 -0.41 4.18
CA TYR A 105 7.15 -0.42 3.24
C TYR A 105 7.24 -1.76 2.50
N THR A 106 7.77 -1.71 1.29
CA THR A 106 8.10 -2.88 0.50
C THR A 106 9.61 -3.08 0.53
N LYS A 107 10.08 -4.26 0.96
CA LYS A 107 11.49 -4.66 0.98
C LYS A 107 11.75 -5.67 -0.13
N ARG A 108 12.79 -5.45 -0.93
CA ARG A 108 13.25 -6.43 -1.92
C ARG A 108 14.02 -7.57 -1.24
N ILE A 109 13.79 -8.80 -1.69
CA ILE A 109 14.46 -10.01 -1.19
C ILE A 109 15.79 -10.23 -1.92
N GLY A 110 15.81 -10.03 -3.25
CA GLY A 110 16.98 -10.21 -4.09
C GLY A 110 17.99 -9.07 -4.05
N THR A 111 19.10 -9.24 -4.79
CA THR A 111 20.23 -8.30 -4.84
C THR A 111 20.17 -7.32 -6.03
N GLU A 112 19.11 -7.38 -6.83
CA GLU A 112 18.95 -6.51 -7.98
C GLU A 112 18.86 -5.04 -7.55
N LYS A 113 19.47 -4.15 -8.33
CA LYS A 113 19.52 -2.70 -8.02
C LYS A 113 18.53 -1.86 -8.82
N GLU A 114 18.02 -2.39 -9.92
CA GLU A 114 17.02 -1.77 -10.81
C GLU A 114 15.76 -1.37 -10.02
N VAL A 115 15.21 -0.18 -10.22
CA VAL A 115 13.98 0.24 -9.50
C VAL A 115 12.77 -0.53 -10.01
N GLU A 116 12.65 -0.69 -11.32
CA GLU A 116 11.56 -1.42 -11.96
C GLU A 116 11.92 -2.90 -12.12
N VAL A 117 11.60 -3.70 -11.11
CA VAL A 117 11.63 -5.15 -11.26
C VAL A 117 10.23 -5.67 -11.02
N ILE A 118 9.58 -6.14 -12.08
CA ILE A 118 8.26 -6.78 -11.98
C ILE A 118 8.42 -8.10 -11.21
N GLY A 119 7.63 -8.25 -10.16
CA GLY A 119 7.61 -9.42 -9.27
C GLY A 119 6.57 -9.24 -8.18
N GLY A 120 6.10 -10.34 -7.61
CA GLY A 120 5.16 -10.34 -6.50
C GLY A 120 5.86 -10.68 -5.20
N ALA A 121 5.23 -11.56 -4.40
CA ALA A 121 5.76 -12.04 -3.13
C ALA A 121 7.08 -12.83 -3.25
N ASP A 122 7.43 -13.29 -4.45
CA ASP A 122 8.70 -13.95 -4.76
C ASP A 122 9.90 -12.99 -4.71
N LYS A 123 9.68 -11.69 -4.98
CA LYS A 123 10.75 -10.67 -5.01
C LYS A 123 10.63 -9.61 -3.93
N TYR A 124 9.45 -9.45 -3.34
CA TYR A 124 9.14 -8.38 -2.42
C TYR A 124 8.39 -8.84 -1.17
N GLN A 125 8.69 -8.21 -0.04
CA GLN A 125 8.02 -8.42 1.24
C GLN A 125 7.46 -7.11 1.77
N ALA A 126 6.22 -7.12 2.22
CA ALA A 126 5.70 -6.03 3.04
C ALA A 126 6.35 -6.09 4.42
N VAL A 127 6.95 -5.00 4.87
CA VAL A 127 7.67 -4.93 6.15
C VAL A 127 7.36 -3.66 6.94
N CYS A 128 7.41 -3.80 8.27
CA CYS A 128 7.37 -2.66 9.18
C CYS A 128 8.74 -1.95 9.23
N ARG A 129 8.79 -0.78 9.88
CA ARG A 129 10.02 0.02 10.01
C ARG A 129 11.21 -0.74 10.60
N LYS A 130 10.96 -1.56 11.63
CA LYS A 130 12.00 -2.32 12.34
C LYS A 130 12.59 -3.42 11.44
N CYS A 131 11.72 -4.24 10.86
CA CYS A 131 12.08 -5.32 9.94
C CYS A 131 12.74 -4.83 8.65
N TYR A 132 12.37 -3.63 8.16
CA TYR A 132 13.06 -2.99 7.05
C TYR A 132 14.54 -2.73 7.40
N GLY A 133 14.79 -2.10 8.56
CA GLY A 133 16.13 -1.75 9.06
C GLY A 133 17.00 -2.89 9.55
N GLY A 134 16.55 -4.15 9.44
CA GLY A 134 17.32 -5.33 9.87
C GLY A 134 17.29 -5.58 11.38
N LEU A 135 16.48 -4.84 12.13
CA LEU A 135 16.21 -5.12 13.55
C LEU A 135 15.19 -6.24 13.61
N ALA A 136 15.66 -7.49 13.48
CA ALA A 136 14.86 -8.67 13.75
C ALA A 136 14.43 -8.63 15.23
N VAL A 137 13.16 -8.92 15.48
CA VAL A 137 12.73 -9.35 16.82
C VAL A 137 13.11 -10.83 16.87
N ASP A 138 13.93 -11.20 17.86
CA ASP A 138 14.24 -12.61 18.12
C ASP A 138 12.94 -13.40 18.18
N LYS A 139 12.89 -14.50 17.42
CA LYS A 139 11.79 -15.47 17.51
C LYS A 139 11.94 -16.21 18.84
N GLU A 140 11.57 -15.60 19.95
CA GLU A 140 11.21 -16.38 21.14
C GLU A 140 9.86 -17.04 20.87
N ASN A 141 9.91 -18.21 20.25
CA ASN A 141 8.88 -19.20 20.43
C ASN A 141 9.52 -20.59 20.50
N SER A 142 10.05 -20.89 21.68
CA SER A 142 10.37 -22.23 22.14
C SER A 142 9.78 -22.44 23.53
N SER A 143 8.58 -22.99 23.60
CA SER A 143 8.30 -24.11 24.52
C SER A 143 6.93 -24.71 24.22
N SER A 144 6.90 -26.03 24.35
CA SER A 144 5.92 -27.03 23.96
C SER A 144 4.47 -26.78 24.38
N CYS A 145 3.55 -27.22 23.53
CA CYS A 145 2.20 -27.59 23.93
C CYS A 145 2.28 -28.70 25.00
N GLY A 146 2.13 -28.31 26.27
CA GLY A 146 1.88 -29.21 27.39
C GLY A 146 0.38 -29.36 27.57
N ASN A 147 -0.11 -30.59 27.45
CA ASN A 147 -1.49 -30.96 27.77
C ASN A 147 -1.73 -30.85 29.28
N GLU A 148 -2.13 -29.69 29.81
CA GLU A 148 -2.66 -29.61 31.18
C GLU A 148 -3.85 -28.64 31.26
N THR A 149 -5.00 -29.20 31.57
CA THR A 149 -6.29 -28.52 31.79
C THR A 149 -6.15 -27.50 32.93
N PRO A 150 -6.58 -26.22 32.78
CA PRO A 150 -6.46 -25.25 33.86
C PRO A 150 -7.45 -25.54 35.00
N GLN A 151 -6.93 -25.77 36.21
CA GLN A 151 -7.72 -25.68 37.44
C GLN A 151 -7.96 -24.21 37.79
N HIS A 152 -9.23 -23.90 38.06
CA HIS A 152 -9.75 -22.59 38.39
C HIS A 152 -9.31 -22.17 39.81
N ILE A 153 -8.44 -21.17 39.96
CA ILE A 153 -8.16 -20.51 41.24
C ILE A 153 -8.26 -18.99 41.07
N LEU A 154 -9.20 -18.42 41.83
CA LEU A 154 -9.49 -17.00 41.97
C LEU A 154 -8.53 -16.37 42.98
N MET A 155 -7.67 -15.43 42.57
CA MET A 155 -7.03 -14.47 43.50
C MET A 155 -6.88 -13.08 42.86
N GLY A 156 -7.25 -12.07 43.65
CA GLY A 156 -7.57 -10.70 43.24
C GLY A 156 -6.40 -9.84 42.77
N ARG A 157 -6.74 -8.85 41.93
CA ARG A 157 -5.83 -7.79 41.46
C ARG A 157 -5.69 -6.72 42.55
N LEU A 158 -4.48 -6.50 43.03
CA LEU A 158 -4.09 -5.24 43.66
C LEU A 158 -3.74 -4.25 42.54
N ALA A 159 -4.44 -3.12 42.49
CA ALA A 159 -4.17 -2.02 41.55
C ALA A 159 -3.08 -1.12 42.13
N ASP A 160 -2.01 -0.87 41.36
CA ASP A 160 -0.98 0.12 41.68
C ASP A 160 -1.52 1.55 41.42
N PRO A 161 -1.54 2.44 42.44
CA PRO A 161 -2.18 3.76 42.33
C PRO A 161 -1.35 4.84 41.61
N ASN A 162 -0.15 4.57 41.07
CA ASN A 162 0.77 5.63 40.61
C ASN A 162 1.12 5.69 39.11
N VAL A 163 0.25 5.21 38.22
CA VAL A 163 0.44 5.41 36.76
C VAL A 163 -0.65 6.32 36.18
N PRO A 164 -0.32 7.56 35.78
CA PRO A 164 -1.27 8.41 35.07
C PRO A 164 -1.58 7.81 33.69
N ARG A 165 -2.82 7.34 33.51
CA ARG A 165 -3.34 6.87 32.22
C ARG A 165 -3.45 8.06 31.27
N LYS A 166 -2.64 8.08 30.21
CA LYS A 166 -2.83 9.02 29.10
C LYS A 166 -4.15 8.68 28.40
N LEU A 167 -5.16 9.51 28.62
CA LEU A 167 -6.45 9.45 27.97
C LEU A 167 -6.29 10.01 26.55
N PHE A 168 -6.44 9.17 25.53
CA PHE A 168 -6.55 9.63 24.14
C PHE A 168 -7.87 10.39 23.99
N SER A 169 -7.78 11.67 23.63
CA SER A 169 -8.93 12.46 23.19
C SER A 169 -9.21 12.17 21.72
N PRO A 170 -10.45 11.86 21.32
CA PRO A 170 -10.83 11.82 19.91
C PRO A 170 -11.02 13.25 19.39
N LEU A 171 -10.21 13.67 18.43
CA LEU A 171 -10.48 14.87 17.65
C LEU A 171 -11.56 14.53 16.62
N HIS A 172 -12.79 14.97 16.92
CA HIS A 172 -13.80 15.30 15.92
C HIS A 172 -13.52 16.73 15.42
N LEU A 173 -13.16 16.86 14.15
CA LEU A 173 -13.73 17.72 13.09
C LEU A 173 -12.75 17.77 11.91
#